data_AF-A0A3N0D6S4-F1
#
_entry.id   AF-A0A3N0D6S4-F1
#
_cell.length_a   1.000
_cell.length_b   1.000
_cell.length_c   1.000
_cell.angle_alpha   90.00
_cell.angle_beta   90.00
_cell.angle_gamma   90.00
#
_symmetry.space_group_name_H-M   'P 1'
#
loop_
_entity.id
_entity.type
_entity.pdbx_description
1 polymer ?
#
loop_
_entity_poly.entity_id
_entity_poly.type
_entity_poly.pdbx_seq_one_letter_code
_entity_poly.pdbx_strand_id
1 'polypeptide(L)'
;MSALVSEPGQRGTPAAVVAAAVSTDPQFRLPARPQLCRGLHVVDTPDGVVIDGGAERQHLRGASASALRRLLLPLLDGSRDIAGLARATGWSDSAVHQAVATLYFAGVLEDAAQTVPPPEGDGPSEPAAVWMSRTLDCARVHPHSSHAALAAARARVRLSVRASWQQPLRTALADLGITDVLPLAPGEEAPEDALVVADLAAPRATVDRIVEESARRGSRLLLADERDGRVAVGPLVDPSATACAHCARGAVALRPLPPEEFLDAAPTPGAATAAGLIAEELRALLLRGEPVQSLGGRLVVDLADLSTTTYKLTPEVGCRACYPTAAGRDGLPEDGPLHYEHAVAFPPRHLVNPKAHQHHFRPENVGLQFERLRYPNNPRLPLPDASLADLEKLTAGAEPPPWPEALAALMRFTAGLRGPGDEGESTDPTRVNRWAPTGGNLGSPHVYALLRDVPGLPDGVHYYDAADHALTAMHPHTEHLGTLLAALGGEAEDGGTRPGVHLVLASDVGRVARKYGPFAYRVGNLDTGCALAQLALTARAIGLAHGLLDPHPLQRHRELLVGAAGPALITAAVRLHDEGSGSCR
;
A
#
# COMPACT_ATOMS: atom_id res chain seq x y z
N MET A 1 7.61 -18.77 -23.62
CA MET A 1 6.66 -18.53 -22.52
C MET A 1 6.34 -17.06 -22.45
N SER A 2 5.06 -16.72 -22.46
CA SER A 2 4.54 -15.36 -22.63
C SER A 2 4.80 -14.47 -21.40
N ALA A 3 4.81 -13.16 -21.59
CA ALA A 3 4.92 -12.16 -20.52
C ALA A 3 3.61 -11.36 -20.41
N LEU A 4 3.21 -10.99 -19.19
CA LEU A 4 2.04 -10.13 -18.92
C LEU A 4 2.42 -8.67 -19.14
N VAL A 5 1.82 -8.00 -20.11
CA VAL A 5 2.07 -6.58 -20.40
C VAL A 5 0.77 -5.80 -20.23
N SER A 6 0.78 -4.84 -19.29
CA SER A 6 -0.33 -3.91 -19.04
C SER A 6 -0.32 -2.70 -19.98
N GLU A 7 0.86 -2.25 -20.45
CA GLU A 7 0.99 -1.10 -21.35
C GLU A 7 1.95 -1.34 -22.53
N PRO A 8 1.71 -0.73 -23.70
CA PRO A 8 2.63 -0.81 -24.83
C PRO A 8 4.03 -0.27 -24.47
N GLY A 9 5.04 -1.15 -24.45
CA GLY A 9 6.44 -0.77 -24.21
C GLY A 9 7.05 -1.27 -22.90
N GLN A 10 6.25 -1.82 -21.97
CA GLN A 10 6.76 -2.42 -20.72
C GLN A 10 7.28 -3.85 -20.95
N ARG A 11 8.36 -4.21 -20.24
CA ARG A 11 8.77 -5.63 -20.09
C ARG A 11 7.80 -6.30 -19.13
N GLY A 12 7.02 -7.25 -19.62
CA GLY A 12 6.07 -7.99 -18.78
C GLY A 12 6.74 -8.97 -17.81
N THR A 13 6.03 -9.37 -16.74
CA THR A 13 6.55 -10.38 -15.81
C THR A 13 6.66 -11.73 -16.54
N PRO A 14 7.83 -12.40 -16.53
CA PRO A 14 7.95 -13.72 -17.12
C PRO A 14 7.02 -14.74 -16.44
N ALA A 15 6.33 -15.57 -17.22
CA ALA A 15 5.40 -16.59 -16.69
C ALA A 15 6.02 -17.52 -15.63
N ALA A 16 7.31 -17.82 -15.73
CA ALA A 16 8.01 -18.66 -14.74
C ALA A 16 8.12 -17.98 -13.37
N VAL A 17 8.36 -16.67 -13.33
CA VAL A 17 8.41 -15.87 -12.08
C VAL A 17 7.02 -15.85 -11.44
N VAL A 18 5.98 -15.62 -12.25
CA VAL A 18 4.59 -15.64 -11.77
C VAL A 18 4.23 -17.02 -11.20
N ALA A 19 4.56 -18.09 -11.91
CA ALA A 19 4.28 -19.45 -11.47
C ALA A 19 5.02 -19.83 -10.18
N ALA A 20 6.28 -19.41 -10.04
CA ALA A 20 7.04 -19.62 -8.81
C ALA A 20 6.36 -18.89 -7.64
N ALA A 21 6.02 -17.61 -7.81
CA ALA A 21 5.33 -16.83 -6.79
C ALA A 21 4.00 -17.47 -6.35
N VAL A 22 3.16 -17.90 -7.30
CA VAL A 22 1.90 -18.59 -7.00
C VAL A 22 2.11 -19.91 -6.24
N SER A 23 3.23 -20.60 -6.47
CA SER A 23 3.49 -21.89 -5.83
C SER A 23 4.01 -21.75 -4.40
N THR A 24 4.69 -20.65 -4.09
CA THR A 24 5.37 -20.46 -2.79
C THR A 24 4.65 -19.51 -1.85
N ASP A 25 3.89 -18.56 -2.39
CA ASP A 25 3.22 -17.53 -1.58
C ASP A 25 1.81 -17.98 -1.15
N PRO A 26 1.55 -18.14 0.16
CA PRO A 26 0.27 -18.63 0.67
C PRO A 26 -0.90 -17.66 0.43
N GLN A 27 -0.64 -16.41 0.01
CA GLN A 27 -1.67 -15.44 -0.36
C GLN A 27 -2.24 -15.69 -1.76
N PHE A 28 -1.59 -16.55 -2.57
CA PHE A 28 -2.14 -16.99 -3.85
C PHE A 28 -2.80 -18.37 -3.73
N ARG A 29 -3.90 -18.52 -4.46
CA ARG A 29 -4.63 -19.78 -4.58
C ARG A 29 -5.02 -19.96 -6.03
N LEU A 30 -4.26 -20.78 -6.73
CA LEU A 30 -4.55 -21.10 -8.13
C LEU A 30 -5.87 -21.89 -8.22
N PRO A 31 -6.74 -21.62 -9.21
CA PRO A 31 -7.96 -22.39 -9.40
C PRO A 31 -7.70 -23.89 -9.56
N ALA A 32 -8.40 -24.72 -8.79
CA ALA A 32 -8.31 -26.17 -8.92
C ALA A 32 -8.93 -26.66 -10.24
N ARG A 33 -10.04 -26.04 -10.64
CA ARG A 33 -10.68 -26.23 -11.96
C ARG A 33 -10.84 -24.88 -12.64
N PRO A 34 -9.80 -24.42 -13.36
CA PRO A 34 -9.80 -23.09 -13.95
C PRO A 34 -10.88 -22.95 -15.03
N GLN A 35 -11.63 -21.86 -14.92
CA GLN A 35 -12.67 -21.45 -15.87
C GLN A 35 -12.41 -20.00 -16.29
N LEU A 36 -12.58 -19.66 -17.57
CA LEU A 36 -12.54 -18.25 -18.00
C LEU A 36 -13.74 -17.49 -17.45
N CYS A 37 -13.50 -16.27 -16.97
CA CYS A 37 -14.59 -15.35 -16.62
C CYS A 37 -15.51 -15.13 -17.84
N ARG A 38 -16.80 -14.97 -17.56
CA ARG A 38 -17.86 -14.70 -18.52
C ARG A 38 -17.71 -13.29 -19.09
N GLY A 39 -18.18 -13.11 -20.33
CA GLY A 39 -18.21 -11.79 -20.99
C GLY A 39 -16.84 -11.25 -21.40
N LEU A 40 -15.77 -12.06 -21.31
CA LEU A 40 -14.46 -11.68 -21.81
C LEU A 40 -14.39 -11.76 -23.34
N HIS A 41 -13.69 -10.79 -23.95
CA HIS A 41 -13.41 -10.75 -25.38
C HIS A 41 -11.95 -11.12 -25.62
N VAL A 42 -11.70 -12.12 -26.46
CA VAL A 42 -10.33 -12.57 -26.77
C VAL A 42 -10.02 -12.34 -28.23
N VAL A 43 -9.04 -11.48 -28.49
CA VAL A 43 -8.68 -10.98 -29.82
C VAL A 43 -7.22 -11.33 -30.12
N ASP A 44 -6.94 -11.91 -31.29
CA ASP A 44 -5.58 -12.17 -31.74
C ASP A 44 -4.90 -10.86 -32.20
N THR A 45 -3.62 -10.70 -31.88
CA THR A 45 -2.78 -9.60 -32.37
C THR A 45 -1.55 -10.16 -33.09
N PRO A 46 -0.83 -9.36 -33.92
CA PRO A 46 0.37 -9.83 -34.60
C PRO A 46 1.46 -10.36 -33.67
N ASP A 47 1.52 -9.87 -32.43
CA ASP A 47 2.52 -10.20 -31.42
C ASP A 47 1.98 -11.04 -30.24
N GLY A 48 0.71 -11.44 -30.27
CA GLY A 48 0.09 -12.20 -29.18
C GLY A 48 -1.43 -12.23 -29.17
N VAL A 49 -2.01 -12.06 -27.98
CA VAL A 49 -3.46 -12.13 -27.73
C VAL A 49 -3.85 -11.07 -26.72
N VAL A 50 -4.92 -10.34 -27.00
CA VAL A 50 -5.54 -9.39 -26.07
C VAL A 50 -6.78 -10.04 -25.46
N ILE A 51 -6.91 -9.94 -24.14
CA ILE A 51 -8.12 -10.30 -23.40
C ILE A 51 -8.69 -9.00 -22.83
N ASP A 52 -9.91 -8.66 -23.24
CA ASP A 52 -10.61 -7.43 -22.85
C ASP A 52 -11.94 -7.74 -22.18
N GLY A 53 -12.49 -6.75 -21.48
CA GLY A 53 -13.75 -6.86 -20.74
C GLY A 53 -13.60 -7.31 -19.28
N GLY A 54 -12.39 -7.62 -18.82
CA GLY A 54 -12.06 -7.77 -17.39
C GLY A 54 -11.83 -6.42 -16.71
N ALA A 55 -11.38 -6.44 -15.45
CA ALA A 55 -11.02 -5.25 -14.68
C ALA A 55 -9.95 -4.37 -15.37
N GLU A 56 -8.96 -5.02 -15.97
CA GLU A 56 -7.91 -4.40 -16.76
C GLU A 56 -7.79 -5.18 -18.08
N ARG A 57 -7.55 -4.46 -19.18
CA ARG A 57 -7.22 -5.09 -20.46
C ARG A 57 -5.84 -5.75 -20.37
N GLN A 58 -5.73 -7.00 -20.80
CA GLN A 58 -4.51 -7.79 -20.71
C GLN A 58 -3.94 -8.07 -22.10
N HIS A 59 -2.64 -7.83 -22.30
CA HIS A 59 -1.94 -8.21 -23.53
C HIS A 59 -0.90 -9.32 -23.24
N LEU A 60 -1.20 -10.53 -23.69
CA LEU A 60 -0.30 -11.68 -23.58
C LEU A 60 0.57 -11.75 -24.84
N ARG A 61 1.86 -11.40 -24.71
CA ARG A 61 2.79 -11.35 -25.84
C ARG A 61 3.71 -12.57 -25.93
N GLY A 62 4.18 -12.86 -27.14
CA GLY A 62 5.23 -13.83 -27.42
C GLY A 62 4.75 -15.06 -28.19
N ALA A 63 5.71 -15.85 -28.69
CA ALA A 63 5.45 -16.97 -29.60
C ALA A 63 4.45 -18.02 -29.07
N SER A 64 4.34 -18.15 -27.75
CA SER A 64 3.44 -19.10 -27.08
C SER A 64 2.00 -18.58 -26.92
N ALA A 65 1.74 -17.28 -27.10
CA ALA A 65 0.41 -16.69 -26.87
C ALA A 65 -0.64 -17.22 -27.87
N SER A 66 -0.25 -17.36 -29.14
CA SER A 66 -1.12 -17.92 -30.18
C SER A 66 -1.49 -19.39 -29.90
N ALA A 67 -0.53 -20.16 -29.35
CA ALA A 67 -0.79 -21.54 -28.93
C ALA A 67 -1.71 -21.62 -27.71
N LEU A 68 -1.51 -20.74 -26.71
CA LEU A 68 -2.37 -20.61 -25.53
C LEU A 68 -3.82 -20.35 -25.93
N ARG A 69 -4.04 -19.41 -26.86
CA ARG A 69 -5.38 -19.09 -27.35
C ARG A 69 -6.05 -20.22 -28.11
N ARG A 70 -5.32 -20.93 -28.97
CA ARG A 70 -5.91 -22.03 -29.76
C ARG A 70 -6.14 -23.31 -28.94
N LEU A 71 -5.20 -23.65 -28.05
CA LEU A 71 -5.16 -24.96 -27.41
C LEU A 71 -5.71 -24.94 -25.98
N LEU A 72 -5.38 -23.91 -25.19
CA LEU A 72 -5.70 -23.89 -23.77
C LEU A 72 -7.01 -23.14 -23.47
N LEU A 73 -7.16 -21.91 -23.95
CA LEU A 73 -8.33 -21.07 -23.61
C LEU A 73 -9.69 -21.75 -23.87
N PRO A 74 -9.92 -22.48 -24.98
CA PRO A 74 -11.20 -23.17 -25.22
C PRO A 74 -11.50 -24.29 -24.23
N LEU A 75 -10.49 -24.78 -23.50
CA LEU A 75 -10.62 -25.87 -22.51
C LEU A 75 -10.79 -25.35 -21.08
N LEU A 76 -10.67 -24.03 -20.86
CA LEU A 76 -10.87 -23.38 -19.55
C LEU A 76 -12.37 -23.16 -19.29
N ASP A 77 -13.11 -24.27 -19.25
CA ASP A 77 -14.55 -24.35 -19.03
C ASP A 77 -14.91 -24.81 -17.61
N GLY A 78 -13.92 -24.99 -16.73
CA GLY A 78 -14.11 -25.47 -15.37
C GLY A 78 -14.31 -26.99 -15.24
N SER A 79 -14.28 -27.76 -16.33
CA SER A 79 -14.50 -29.22 -16.29
C SER A 79 -13.24 -30.03 -15.98
N ARG A 80 -12.05 -29.41 -16.06
CA ARG A 80 -10.74 -30.09 -15.96
C ARG A 80 -9.85 -29.43 -14.91
N ASP A 81 -9.03 -30.23 -14.25
CA ASP A 81 -7.90 -29.78 -13.44
C ASP A 81 -6.64 -29.57 -14.32
N ILE A 82 -5.54 -29.11 -13.71
CA ILE A 82 -4.26 -28.88 -14.42
C ILE A 82 -3.78 -30.12 -15.17
N ALA A 83 -3.84 -31.30 -14.55
CA ALA A 83 -3.41 -32.55 -15.17
C ALA A 83 -4.34 -32.96 -16.35
N GLY A 84 -5.64 -32.72 -16.23
CA GLY A 84 -6.62 -32.91 -17.30
C GLY A 84 -6.39 -31.97 -18.47
N LEU A 85 -6.04 -30.72 -18.22
CA LEU A 85 -5.67 -29.74 -19.24
C LEU A 85 -4.36 -30.13 -19.94
N ALA A 86 -3.35 -30.61 -19.20
CA ALA A 86 -2.10 -31.11 -19.78
C ALA A 86 -2.35 -32.27 -20.74
N ARG A 87 -3.16 -33.26 -20.34
CA ARG A 87 -3.55 -34.38 -21.23
C ARG A 87 -4.31 -33.91 -22.48
N ALA A 88 -5.23 -32.95 -22.33
CA ALA A 88 -6.05 -32.47 -23.45
C ALA A 88 -5.28 -31.59 -24.44
N THR A 89 -4.29 -30.83 -23.96
CA THR A 89 -3.46 -29.94 -24.79
C THR A 89 -2.20 -30.61 -25.35
N GLY A 90 -1.77 -31.71 -24.74
CA GLY A 90 -0.47 -32.35 -24.99
C GLY A 90 0.72 -31.57 -24.41
N TRP A 91 0.47 -30.57 -23.56
CA TRP A 91 1.53 -29.81 -22.89
C TRP A 91 1.98 -30.52 -21.61
N SER A 92 3.15 -30.17 -21.09
CA SER A 92 3.57 -30.64 -19.77
C SER A 92 2.76 -29.96 -18.66
N ASP A 93 2.59 -30.65 -17.52
CA ASP A 93 1.92 -30.10 -16.33
C ASP A 93 2.54 -28.75 -15.90
N SER A 94 3.87 -28.63 -15.97
CA SER A 94 4.58 -27.39 -15.66
C SER A 94 4.21 -26.25 -16.62
N ALA A 95 4.11 -26.52 -17.92
CA ALA A 95 3.74 -25.51 -18.91
C ALA A 95 2.28 -25.05 -18.75
N VAL A 96 1.35 -25.98 -18.46
CA VAL A 96 -0.05 -25.66 -18.15
C VAL A 96 -0.13 -24.86 -16.86
N HIS A 97 0.56 -25.28 -15.80
CA HIS A 97 0.61 -24.56 -14.53
C HIS A 97 1.08 -23.11 -14.72
N GLN A 98 2.16 -22.90 -15.48
CA GLN A 98 2.65 -21.56 -15.76
C GLN A 98 1.66 -20.72 -16.58
N ALA A 99 0.96 -21.32 -17.56
CA ALA A 99 -0.07 -20.63 -18.33
C ALA A 99 -1.28 -20.25 -17.46
N VAL A 100 -1.76 -21.16 -16.61
CA VAL A 100 -2.88 -20.92 -15.69
C VAL A 100 -2.50 -19.89 -14.62
N ALA A 101 -1.29 -19.95 -14.06
CA ALA A 101 -0.77 -18.92 -13.14
C ALA A 101 -0.69 -17.53 -13.80
N THR A 102 -0.28 -17.48 -15.07
CA THR A 102 -0.26 -16.24 -15.86
C THR A 102 -1.66 -15.66 -16.02
N LEU A 103 -2.64 -16.48 -16.43
CA LEU A 103 -4.04 -16.06 -16.60
C LEU A 103 -4.71 -15.71 -15.25
N TYR A 104 -4.33 -16.39 -14.18
CA TYR A 104 -4.75 -16.07 -12.82
C TYR A 104 -4.22 -14.70 -12.37
N PHE A 105 -2.97 -14.35 -12.70
CA PHE A 105 -2.45 -12.99 -12.46
C PHE A 105 -3.13 -11.94 -13.34
N ALA A 106 -3.46 -12.30 -14.58
CA ALA A 106 -4.22 -11.46 -15.50
C ALA A 106 -5.67 -11.20 -15.03
N GLY A 107 -6.17 -11.97 -14.06
CA GLY A 107 -7.50 -11.76 -13.45
C GLY A 107 -8.66 -12.22 -14.31
N VAL A 108 -8.42 -13.21 -15.18
CA VAL A 108 -9.41 -13.68 -16.17
C VAL A 108 -9.95 -15.07 -15.85
N LEU A 109 -9.67 -15.61 -14.65
CA LEU A 109 -10.06 -16.95 -14.24
C LEU A 109 -10.91 -16.97 -12.98
N GLU A 110 -11.83 -17.94 -12.94
CA GLU A 110 -12.58 -18.40 -11.76
C GLU A 110 -12.23 -19.86 -11.44
N ASP A 111 -12.60 -20.32 -10.24
CA ASP A 111 -12.48 -21.72 -9.84
C ASP A 111 -13.85 -22.42 -9.80
N ALA A 112 -14.13 -23.22 -10.82
CA ALA A 112 -15.36 -23.99 -10.93
C ALA A 112 -15.49 -25.08 -9.85
N ALA A 113 -14.40 -25.47 -9.20
CA ALA A 113 -14.46 -26.39 -8.06
C ALA A 113 -15.10 -25.74 -6.82
N GLN A 114 -15.17 -24.41 -6.79
CA GLN A 114 -15.69 -23.62 -5.67
C GLN A 114 -17.10 -23.07 -5.94
N THR A 115 -17.76 -23.45 -7.02
CA THR A 115 -19.12 -23.00 -7.31
C THR A 115 -20.07 -23.37 -6.16
N VAL A 116 -20.95 -22.44 -5.79
CA VAL A 116 -22.00 -22.67 -4.78
C VAL A 116 -23.37 -22.70 -5.45
N PRO A 117 -24.37 -23.38 -4.85
CA PRO A 117 -25.74 -23.36 -5.37
C PRO A 117 -26.25 -21.92 -5.53
N PRO A 118 -27.09 -21.65 -6.55
CA PRO A 118 -27.72 -20.35 -6.69
C PRO A 118 -28.55 -20.03 -5.44
N PRO A 119 -28.67 -18.74 -5.07
CA PRO A 119 -29.51 -18.34 -3.93
C PRO A 119 -30.98 -18.69 -4.19
N GLU A 120 -31.76 -18.85 -3.11
CA GLU A 120 -33.21 -18.97 -3.20
C GLU A 120 -33.83 -17.63 -3.64
N GLY A 121 -34.79 -17.66 -4.57
CA GLY A 121 -35.43 -16.47 -5.13
C GLY A 121 -34.80 -15.97 -6.43
N ASP A 122 -35.11 -14.73 -6.79
CA ASP A 122 -34.56 -14.08 -7.99
C ASP A 122 -33.10 -13.70 -7.73
N GLY A 123 -32.18 -14.39 -8.40
CA GLY A 123 -30.75 -14.09 -8.38
C GLY A 123 -30.39 -12.81 -9.16
N PRO A 124 -29.10 -12.49 -9.29
CA PRO A 124 -28.68 -11.36 -10.13
C PRO A 124 -29.15 -11.55 -11.58
N SER A 125 -29.43 -10.44 -12.25
CA SER A 125 -29.72 -10.46 -13.68
C SER A 125 -28.54 -11.01 -14.47
N GLU A 126 -28.78 -11.48 -15.70
CA GLU A 126 -27.72 -12.02 -16.55
C GLU A 126 -26.56 -11.01 -16.77
N PRO A 127 -26.82 -9.71 -17.09
CA PRO A 127 -25.76 -8.71 -17.15
C PRO A 127 -25.00 -8.53 -15.84
N ALA A 128 -25.69 -8.52 -14.69
CA ALA A 128 -25.06 -8.40 -13.38
C ALA A 128 -24.19 -9.64 -13.06
N ALA A 129 -24.67 -10.84 -13.36
CA ALA A 129 -23.93 -12.09 -13.16
C ALA A 129 -22.67 -12.16 -14.04
N VAL A 130 -22.76 -11.70 -15.29
CA VAL A 130 -21.58 -11.54 -16.17
C VAL A 130 -20.62 -10.50 -15.59
N TRP A 131 -21.13 -9.37 -15.08
CA TRP A 131 -20.29 -8.35 -14.43
C TRP A 131 -19.53 -8.92 -13.22
N MET A 132 -20.21 -9.62 -12.31
CA MET A 132 -19.59 -10.23 -11.12
C MET A 132 -18.47 -11.20 -11.48
N SER A 133 -18.63 -11.91 -12.60
CA SER A 133 -17.64 -12.84 -13.14
C SER A 133 -16.37 -12.13 -13.63
N ARG A 134 -16.50 -11.06 -14.42
CA ARG A 134 -15.35 -10.30 -14.96
C ARG A 134 -14.64 -9.40 -13.94
N THR A 135 -15.28 -9.06 -12.82
CA THR A 135 -14.71 -8.20 -11.76
C THR A 135 -14.28 -8.96 -10.50
N LEU A 136 -14.43 -10.29 -10.49
CA LEU A 136 -14.04 -11.16 -9.37
C LEU A 136 -12.61 -10.88 -8.88
N ASP A 137 -11.71 -10.61 -9.83
CA ASP A 137 -10.30 -10.42 -9.52
C ASP A 137 -9.94 -9.04 -8.99
N CYS A 138 -10.83 -8.04 -9.04
CA CYS A 138 -10.55 -6.70 -8.53
C CYS A 138 -10.22 -6.71 -7.03
N ALA A 139 -10.97 -7.46 -6.23
CA ALA A 139 -10.63 -7.71 -4.83
C ALA A 139 -10.02 -9.09 -4.61
N ARG A 140 -10.42 -10.10 -5.40
CA ARG A 140 -10.02 -11.51 -5.20
C ARG A 140 -10.44 -12.06 -3.83
N VAL A 141 -11.62 -11.66 -3.37
CA VAL A 141 -12.24 -12.20 -2.14
C VAL A 141 -13.13 -13.41 -2.42
N HIS A 142 -13.61 -13.55 -3.65
CA HIS A 142 -14.46 -14.64 -4.11
C HIS A 142 -13.66 -15.55 -5.05
N PRO A 143 -13.75 -16.89 -4.91
CA PRO A 143 -13.11 -17.82 -5.83
C PRO A 143 -13.90 -18.02 -7.13
N HIS A 144 -15.20 -17.74 -7.10
CA HIS A 144 -16.13 -17.90 -8.21
C HIS A 144 -17.31 -16.92 -8.04
N SER A 145 -17.87 -16.43 -9.15
CA SER A 145 -18.92 -15.41 -9.21
C SER A 145 -20.20 -15.79 -8.47
N SER A 146 -20.49 -17.09 -8.34
CA SER A 146 -21.57 -17.61 -7.50
C SER A 146 -21.45 -17.20 -6.02
N HIS A 147 -20.23 -16.96 -5.50
CA HIS A 147 -20.05 -16.44 -4.14
C HIS A 147 -20.44 -14.97 -4.03
N ALA A 148 -20.17 -14.17 -5.06
CA ALA A 148 -20.62 -12.78 -5.10
C ALA A 148 -22.17 -12.72 -5.18
N ALA A 149 -22.78 -13.60 -5.97
CA ALA A 149 -24.24 -13.73 -6.03
C ALA A 149 -24.84 -14.16 -4.68
N LEU A 150 -24.20 -15.10 -3.96
CA LEU A 150 -24.62 -15.49 -2.62
C LEU A 150 -24.43 -14.36 -1.60
N ALA A 151 -23.36 -13.58 -1.71
CA ALA A 151 -23.14 -12.41 -0.88
C ALA A 151 -24.21 -11.33 -1.12
N ALA A 152 -24.59 -11.11 -2.39
CA ALA A 152 -25.68 -10.22 -2.77
C ALA A 152 -27.01 -10.63 -2.12
N ALA A 153 -27.36 -11.91 -2.24
CA ALA A 153 -28.60 -12.45 -1.67
C ALA A 153 -28.67 -12.38 -0.14
N ARG A 154 -27.51 -12.33 0.54
CA ARG A 154 -27.41 -12.19 2.00
C ARG A 154 -27.29 -10.76 2.47
N ALA A 155 -27.07 -9.80 1.57
CA ALA A 155 -26.88 -8.41 1.93
C ALA A 155 -28.20 -7.78 2.39
N ARG A 156 -28.16 -7.11 3.54
CA ARG A 156 -29.30 -6.39 4.11
C ARG A 156 -29.05 -4.89 4.06
N VAL A 157 -29.93 -4.15 3.39
CA VAL A 157 -29.82 -2.70 3.23
C VAL A 157 -31.04 -2.03 3.83
N ARG A 158 -30.81 -0.96 4.61
CA ARG A 158 -31.87 -0.18 5.24
C ARG A 158 -31.78 1.27 4.75
N LEU A 159 -32.87 1.76 4.16
CA LEU A 159 -32.89 3.03 3.43
C LEU A 159 -33.65 4.11 4.21
N SER A 160 -32.90 5.04 4.81
CA SER A 160 -33.44 6.33 5.28
C SER A 160 -33.09 7.42 4.28
N VAL A 161 -33.74 7.38 3.12
CA VAL A 161 -33.50 8.28 1.99
C VAL A 161 -34.78 8.94 1.50
N ARG A 162 -34.66 10.07 0.79
CA ARG A 162 -35.79 10.74 0.13
C ARG A 162 -36.58 9.80 -0.79
N ALA A 163 -37.89 10.04 -0.91
CA ALA A 163 -38.81 9.18 -1.65
C ALA A 163 -38.39 8.95 -3.12
N SER A 164 -37.78 9.96 -3.75
CA SER A 164 -37.32 9.88 -5.13
C SER A 164 -36.18 8.88 -5.34
N TRP A 165 -35.39 8.55 -4.31
CA TRP A 165 -34.30 7.56 -4.40
C TRP A 165 -34.75 6.14 -4.07
N GLN A 166 -35.83 5.96 -3.30
CA GLN A 166 -36.27 4.67 -2.77
C GLN A 166 -36.45 3.62 -3.88
N GLN A 167 -37.30 3.91 -4.88
CA GLN A 167 -37.56 2.94 -5.95
C GLN A 167 -36.37 2.73 -6.87
N PRO A 168 -35.66 3.77 -7.36
CA PRO A 168 -34.46 3.58 -8.18
C PRO A 168 -33.36 2.76 -7.49
N LEU A 169 -33.09 2.99 -6.19
CA LEU A 169 -32.12 2.19 -5.42
C LEU A 169 -32.55 0.74 -5.31
N ARG A 170 -33.83 0.48 -4.97
CA ARG A 170 -34.36 -0.89 -4.88
C ARG A 170 -34.27 -1.62 -6.21
N THR A 171 -34.58 -0.94 -7.33
CA THR A 171 -34.45 -1.52 -8.67
C THR A 171 -32.99 -1.85 -9.00
N ALA A 172 -32.07 -0.91 -8.78
CA ALA A 172 -30.64 -1.10 -9.08
C ALA A 172 -30.02 -2.22 -8.23
N LEU A 173 -30.38 -2.31 -6.95
CA LEU A 173 -29.90 -3.35 -6.05
C LEU A 173 -30.53 -4.71 -6.35
N ALA A 174 -31.81 -4.75 -6.73
CA ALA A 174 -32.47 -5.99 -7.15
C ALA A 174 -31.85 -6.58 -8.42
N ASP A 175 -31.41 -5.76 -9.37
CA ASP A 175 -30.66 -6.23 -10.56
C ASP A 175 -29.37 -6.98 -10.17
N LEU A 176 -28.74 -6.58 -9.06
CA LEU A 176 -27.57 -7.24 -8.49
C LEU A 176 -27.92 -8.48 -7.63
N GLY A 177 -29.20 -8.82 -7.47
CA GLY A 177 -29.66 -9.89 -6.57
C GLY A 177 -29.71 -9.50 -5.09
N ILE A 178 -29.63 -8.20 -4.77
CA ILE A 178 -29.77 -7.68 -3.39
C ILE A 178 -31.23 -7.29 -3.18
N THR A 179 -32.00 -8.17 -2.52
CA THR A 179 -33.46 -8.04 -2.42
C THR A 179 -33.98 -7.65 -1.03
N ASP A 180 -33.20 -7.86 0.05
CA ASP A 180 -33.53 -7.35 1.40
C ASP A 180 -33.15 -5.86 1.52
N VAL A 181 -33.87 -5.03 0.76
CA VAL A 181 -33.73 -3.57 0.72
C VAL A 181 -35.05 -2.95 1.18
N LEU A 182 -35.06 -2.49 2.43
CA LEU A 182 -36.25 -1.99 3.11
C LEU A 182 -36.08 -0.54 3.55
N PRO A 183 -37.14 0.27 3.56
CA PRO A 183 -37.10 1.59 4.17
C PRO A 183 -36.80 1.48 5.67
N LEU A 184 -36.16 2.51 6.22
CA LEU A 184 -35.91 2.65 7.65
C LEU A 184 -36.59 3.93 8.13
N ALA A 185 -37.64 3.80 8.95
CA ALA A 185 -38.29 4.98 9.51
C ALA A 185 -37.47 5.57 10.68
N PRO A 186 -37.61 6.87 10.98
CA PRO A 186 -36.89 7.48 12.09
C PRO A 186 -37.24 6.83 13.44
N GLY A 187 -36.26 6.21 14.10
CA GLY A 187 -36.45 5.51 15.38
C GLY A 187 -36.76 4.02 15.24
N GLU A 188 -36.84 3.49 14.01
CA GLU A 188 -36.81 2.05 13.78
C GLU A 188 -35.39 1.51 13.85
N GLU A 189 -35.25 0.30 14.34
CA GLU A 189 -33.96 -0.32 14.52
C GLU A 189 -33.57 -1.15 13.28
N ALA A 190 -32.37 -0.91 12.77
CA ALA A 190 -31.78 -1.76 11.73
C ALA A 190 -31.19 -3.05 12.35
N PRO A 191 -31.21 -4.18 11.63
CA PRO A 191 -30.44 -5.37 12.00
C PRO A 191 -28.94 -5.05 12.16
N GLU A 192 -28.23 -5.74 13.05
CA GLU A 192 -26.83 -5.45 13.38
C GLU A 192 -25.88 -5.53 12.18
N ASP A 193 -26.12 -6.48 11.27
CA ASP A 193 -25.33 -6.70 10.05
C ASP A 193 -25.86 -5.94 8.82
N ALA A 194 -26.91 -5.13 8.98
CA ALA A 194 -27.43 -4.32 7.90
C ALA A 194 -26.54 -3.10 7.64
N LEU A 195 -26.45 -2.72 6.37
CA LEU A 195 -25.88 -1.44 5.95
C LEU A 195 -27.00 -0.40 5.87
N VAL A 196 -26.91 0.64 6.70
CA VAL A 196 -27.86 1.76 6.68
C VAL A 196 -27.37 2.80 5.66
N VAL A 197 -28.26 3.27 4.80
CA VAL A 197 -28.01 4.40 3.88
C VAL A 197 -28.84 5.58 4.35
N ALA A 198 -28.18 6.70 4.67
CA ALA A 198 -28.84 7.90 5.16
C ALA A 198 -28.60 9.10 4.24
N ASP A 199 -29.70 9.72 3.83
CA ASP A 199 -29.70 10.95 3.05
C ASP A 199 -29.52 12.17 3.95
N LEU A 200 -28.48 12.96 3.67
CA LEU A 200 -28.11 14.15 4.43
C LEU A 200 -29.00 15.36 4.16
N ALA A 201 -29.85 15.33 3.13
CA ALA A 201 -30.89 16.34 2.95
C ALA A 201 -32.13 16.10 3.82
N ALA A 202 -32.23 14.96 4.52
CA ALA A 202 -33.28 14.74 5.51
C ALA A 202 -33.17 15.75 6.67
N PRO A 203 -34.27 15.99 7.42
CA PRO A 203 -34.24 16.87 8.58
C PRO A 203 -33.12 16.47 9.56
N ARG A 204 -32.39 17.45 10.08
CA ARG A 204 -31.22 17.23 10.95
C ARG A 204 -31.50 16.25 12.09
N ALA A 205 -32.65 16.37 12.75
CA ALA A 205 -33.05 15.48 13.85
C ALA A 205 -33.19 14.00 13.41
N THR A 206 -33.59 13.74 12.17
CA THR A 206 -33.68 12.40 11.60
C THR A 206 -32.29 11.82 11.39
N VAL A 207 -31.41 12.58 10.73
CA VAL A 207 -30.03 12.16 10.46
C VAL A 207 -29.27 11.92 11.76
N ASP A 208 -29.38 12.84 12.72
CA ASP A 208 -28.68 12.75 14.01
C ASP A 208 -29.16 11.51 14.79
N ARG A 209 -30.47 11.17 14.75
CA ARG A 209 -30.99 9.93 15.37
C ARG A 209 -30.39 8.67 14.74
N ILE A 210 -30.32 8.61 13.41
CA ILE A 210 -29.74 7.45 12.70
C ILE A 210 -28.25 7.30 13.01
N VAL A 211 -27.53 8.42 13.06
CA VAL A 211 -26.11 8.48 13.46
C VAL A 211 -25.93 7.93 14.87
N GLU A 212 -26.76 8.36 15.82
CA GLU A 212 -26.71 7.88 17.20
C GLU A 212 -27.06 6.38 17.31
N GLU A 213 -28.11 5.92 16.62
CA GLU A 213 -28.51 4.51 16.61
C GLU A 213 -27.44 3.61 16.01
N SER A 214 -26.86 4.03 14.88
CA SER A 214 -25.75 3.32 14.23
C SER A 214 -24.53 3.27 15.16
N ALA A 215 -24.21 4.37 15.83
CA ALA A 215 -23.10 4.42 16.79
C ALA A 215 -23.33 3.53 18.02
N ARG A 216 -24.55 3.50 18.57
CA ARG A 216 -24.90 2.65 19.73
C ARG A 216 -24.83 1.16 19.41
N ARG A 217 -25.25 0.78 18.20
CA ARG A 217 -25.34 -0.63 17.78
C ARG A 217 -24.10 -1.16 17.08
N GLY A 218 -23.24 -0.27 16.61
CA GLY A 218 -22.12 -0.66 15.75
C GLY A 218 -22.57 -1.06 14.34
N SER A 219 -23.72 -0.55 13.87
CA SER A 219 -24.17 -0.77 12.49
C SER A 219 -23.33 0.03 11.51
N ARG A 220 -23.12 -0.51 10.30
CA ARG A 220 -22.45 0.21 9.21
C ARG A 220 -23.40 1.26 8.64
N LEU A 221 -22.89 2.46 8.40
CA LEU A 221 -23.68 3.60 7.91
C LEU A 221 -22.98 4.24 6.71
N LEU A 222 -23.69 4.35 5.59
CA LEU A 222 -23.26 5.11 4.41
C LEU A 222 -24.06 6.41 4.34
N LEU A 223 -23.37 7.54 4.40
CA LEU A 223 -23.99 8.84 4.20
C LEU A 223 -24.03 9.16 2.70
N ALA A 224 -25.09 9.83 2.24
CA ALA A 224 -25.20 10.30 0.87
C ALA A 224 -25.93 11.65 0.81
N ASP A 225 -25.69 12.43 -0.23
CA ASP A 225 -26.36 13.70 -0.47
C ASP A 225 -26.42 14.03 -1.96
N GLU A 226 -27.37 14.86 -2.35
CA GLU A 226 -27.47 15.44 -3.69
C GLU A 226 -27.91 16.89 -3.57
N ARG A 227 -27.04 17.79 -3.98
CA ARG A 227 -27.23 19.25 -3.94
C ARG A 227 -26.51 19.91 -5.10
N ASP A 228 -27.11 20.93 -5.67
CA ASP A 228 -26.48 21.81 -6.67
C ASP A 228 -25.84 21.05 -7.85
N GLY A 229 -26.54 20.03 -8.37
CA GLY A 229 -26.04 19.22 -9.47
C GLY A 229 -24.87 18.30 -9.11
N ARG A 230 -24.65 18.01 -7.82
CA ARG A 230 -23.58 17.14 -7.34
C ARG A 230 -24.14 16.02 -6.48
N VAL A 231 -23.58 14.82 -6.60
CA VAL A 231 -23.89 13.68 -5.73
C VAL A 231 -22.69 13.37 -4.86
N ALA A 232 -22.88 13.37 -3.55
CA ALA A 232 -21.90 12.93 -2.58
C ALA A 232 -22.26 11.53 -2.08
N VAL A 233 -21.30 10.60 -2.14
CA VAL A 233 -21.44 9.24 -1.59
C VAL A 233 -20.34 9.01 -0.56
N GLY A 234 -20.74 8.62 0.63
CA GLY A 234 -19.87 8.52 1.79
C GLY A 234 -19.89 9.75 2.70
N PRO A 235 -19.19 9.68 3.84
CA PRO A 235 -18.33 8.58 4.25
C PRO A 235 -19.08 7.30 4.63
N LEU A 236 -18.43 6.16 4.39
CA LEU A 236 -18.76 4.92 5.07
C LEU A 236 -18.27 5.03 6.51
N VAL A 237 -19.18 4.81 7.45
CA VAL A 237 -18.89 4.53 8.85
C VAL A 237 -18.86 3.02 9.04
N ASP A 238 -17.66 2.51 9.26
CA ASP A 238 -17.39 1.16 9.73
C ASP A 238 -16.80 1.25 11.15
N PRO A 239 -17.55 0.85 12.19
CA PRO A 239 -17.12 0.99 13.58
C PRO A 239 -15.79 0.30 13.92
N SER A 240 -15.35 -0.65 13.10
CA SER A 240 -14.08 -1.33 13.29
C SER A 240 -12.87 -0.57 12.72
N ALA A 241 -13.10 0.49 11.93
CA ALA A 241 -12.05 0.96 11.02
C ALA A 241 -12.06 2.43 10.61
N THR A 242 -13.22 3.10 10.57
CA THR A 242 -13.31 4.49 10.11
C THR A 242 -13.60 5.43 11.28
N ALA A 243 -13.64 6.74 11.00
CA ALA A 243 -14.15 7.70 11.96
C ALA A 243 -15.58 7.33 12.39
N CYS A 244 -15.92 7.66 13.64
CA CYS A 244 -17.26 7.39 14.17
C CYS A 244 -18.34 8.20 13.42
N ALA A 245 -19.59 7.78 13.57
CA ALA A 245 -20.72 8.42 12.91
C ALA A 245 -20.85 9.93 13.24
N HIS A 246 -20.43 10.37 14.43
CA HIS A 246 -20.42 11.79 14.80
C HIS A 246 -19.36 12.59 14.04
N CYS A 247 -18.12 12.09 13.97
CA CYS A 247 -17.06 12.73 13.18
C CYS A 247 -17.40 12.71 11.68
N ALA A 248 -17.97 11.62 11.19
CA ALA A 248 -18.51 11.50 9.84
C ALA A 248 -19.53 12.61 9.54
N ARG A 249 -20.53 12.75 10.42
CA ARG A 249 -21.58 13.77 10.32
C ARG A 249 -21.02 15.20 10.38
N GLY A 250 -20.07 15.46 11.27
CA GLY A 250 -19.44 16.77 11.45
C GLY A 250 -18.58 17.17 10.25
N ALA A 251 -17.75 16.26 9.74
CA ALA A 251 -16.87 16.52 8.60
C ALA A 251 -17.64 16.86 7.31
N VAL A 252 -18.85 16.31 7.15
CA VAL A 252 -19.72 16.62 6.01
C VAL A 252 -20.49 17.93 6.21
N ALA A 253 -20.79 18.31 7.46
CA ALA A 253 -21.48 19.56 7.79
C ALA A 253 -20.61 20.83 7.63
N LEU A 254 -19.29 20.69 7.74
CA LEU A 254 -18.35 21.80 7.90
C LEU A 254 -17.60 22.21 6.61
N ARG A 255 -17.84 21.54 5.46
CA ARG A 255 -17.13 21.90 4.23
C ARG A 255 -17.92 22.88 3.37
N PRO A 256 -17.32 24.03 2.99
CA PRO A 256 -17.99 25.01 2.15
C PRO A 256 -18.39 24.39 0.82
N LEU A 257 -19.50 24.87 0.27
CA LEU A 257 -19.84 24.70 -1.13
C LEU A 257 -18.67 25.19 -1.99
N PRO A 258 -18.46 24.63 -3.19
CA PRO A 258 -17.54 25.23 -4.16
C PRO A 258 -17.88 26.72 -4.40
N PRO A 259 -16.92 27.54 -4.86
CA PRO A 259 -17.14 28.96 -5.13
C PRO A 259 -18.35 29.21 -6.04
N GLU A 260 -19.09 30.30 -5.82
CA GLU A 260 -20.34 30.63 -6.53
C GLU A 260 -20.20 30.68 -8.06
N GLU A 261 -18.97 30.88 -8.55
CA GLU A 261 -18.57 30.87 -9.97
C GLU A 261 -18.80 29.53 -10.68
N PHE A 262 -18.97 28.45 -9.90
CA PHE A 262 -19.26 27.09 -10.36
C PHE A 262 -20.72 26.68 -10.11
N LEU A 263 -21.58 27.58 -9.64
CA LEU A 263 -22.98 27.31 -9.28
C LEU A 263 -23.98 27.62 -10.42
N ASP A 264 -23.59 27.44 -11.69
CA ASP A 264 -24.58 27.37 -12.75
C ASP A 264 -25.41 26.09 -12.53
N ALA A 265 -26.68 26.27 -12.18
CA ALA A 265 -27.62 25.19 -11.90
C ALA A 265 -27.82 24.34 -13.16
N ALA A 266 -26.99 23.31 -13.31
CA ALA A 266 -27.23 22.25 -14.26
C ALA A 266 -28.59 21.60 -13.92
N PRO A 267 -29.39 21.23 -14.94
CA PRO A 267 -30.61 20.46 -14.70
C PRO A 267 -30.25 19.23 -13.88
N THR A 268 -30.97 19.01 -12.78
CA THR A 268 -30.77 17.87 -11.88
C THR A 268 -30.88 16.60 -12.72
N PRO A 269 -29.79 15.83 -12.91
CA PRO A 269 -29.91 14.52 -13.51
C PRO A 269 -30.74 13.72 -12.53
N GLY A 270 -31.98 13.44 -12.92
CA GLY A 270 -33.03 13.06 -12.00
C GLY A 270 -32.60 11.94 -11.04
N ALA A 271 -33.29 11.86 -9.90
CA ALA A 271 -33.08 10.92 -8.79
C ALA A 271 -32.53 9.52 -9.11
N ALA A 272 -32.77 8.98 -10.31
CA ALA A 272 -32.15 7.76 -10.83
C ALA A 272 -30.61 7.83 -10.92
N THR A 273 -30.02 8.95 -11.33
CA THR A 273 -28.55 9.09 -11.42
C THR A 273 -27.90 9.07 -10.05
N ALA A 274 -28.43 9.83 -9.10
CA ALA A 274 -27.95 9.82 -7.71
C ALA A 274 -28.09 8.43 -7.08
N ALA A 275 -29.25 7.78 -7.25
CA ALA A 275 -29.45 6.40 -6.82
C ALA A 275 -28.47 5.42 -7.48
N GLY A 276 -28.17 5.60 -8.77
CA GLY A 276 -27.19 4.78 -9.50
C GLY A 276 -25.78 4.92 -8.91
N LEU A 277 -25.32 6.14 -8.62
CA LEU A 277 -24.02 6.38 -7.99
C LEU A 277 -23.92 5.81 -6.58
N ILE A 278 -25.00 5.89 -5.80
CA ILE A 278 -25.08 5.26 -4.48
C ILE A 278 -25.06 3.74 -4.61
N ALA A 279 -25.83 3.17 -5.55
CA ALA A 279 -25.88 1.73 -5.80
C ALA A 279 -24.52 1.19 -6.27
N GLU A 280 -23.75 1.96 -7.03
CA GLU A 280 -22.36 1.68 -7.40
C GLU A 280 -21.49 1.43 -6.16
N GLU A 281 -21.50 2.38 -5.22
CA GLU A 281 -20.70 2.26 -4.00
C GLU A 281 -21.18 1.09 -3.13
N LEU A 282 -22.50 0.86 -3.04
CA LEU A 282 -23.08 -0.30 -2.36
C LEU A 282 -22.62 -1.62 -3.01
N ARG A 283 -22.57 -1.67 -4.34
CA ARG A 283 -22.04 -2.81 -5.10
C ARG A 283 -20.57 -3.07 -4.76
N ALA A 284 -19.73 -2.03 -4.76
CA ALA A 284 -18.33 -2.14 -4.37
C ALA A 284 -18.18 -2.63 -2.92
N LEU A 285 -18.97 -2.09 -1.99
CA LEU A 285 -18.96 -2.43 -0.57
C LEU A 285 -19.39 -3.88 -0.28
N LEU A 286 -20.50 -4.31 -0.88
CA LEU A 286 -21.17 -5.57 -0.55
C LEU A 286 -20.63 -6.74 -1.35
N LEU A 287 -20.32 -6.51 -2.63
CA LEU A 287 -19.89 -7.58 -3.54
C LEU A 287 -18.37 -7.62 -3.72
N ARG A 288 -17.66 -6.56 -3.33
CA ARG A 288 -16.20 -6.48 -3.39
C ARG A 288 -15.66 -6.75 -4.79
N GLY A 289 -16.41 -6.35 -5.81
CA GLY A 289 -15.98 -6.38 -7.20
C GLY A 289 -15.11 -5.18 -7.59
N GLU A 290 -14.98 -4.17 -6.73
CA GLU A 290 -14.22 -2.94 -7.00
C GLU A 290 -13.70 -2.29 -5.69
N PRO A 291 -12.76 -1.32 -5.78
CA PRO A 291 -12.34 -0.52 -4.63
C PRO A 291 -13.49 0.34 -4.08
N VAL A 292 -13.63 0.33 -2.75
CA VAL A 292 -14.60 1.13 -2.01
C VAL A 292 -14.10 2.57 -1.86
N GLN A 293 -14.77 3.52 -2.51
CA GLN A 293 -14.33 4.92 -2.54
C GLN A 293 -14.73 5.70 -1.28
N SER A 294 -15.86 5.32 -0.68
CA SER A 294 -16.40 5.91 0.55
C SER A 294 -15.65 5.48 1.82
N LEU A 295 -14.64 4.62 1.69
CA LEU A 295 -13.83 4.18 2.83
C LEU A 295 -12.86 5.28 3.25
N GLY A 296 -13.02 5.76 4.49
CA GLY A 296 -12.17 6.82 5.04
C GLY A 296 -12.33 8.17 4.34
N GLY A 297 -13.45 8.40 3.66
CA GLY A 297 -13.68 9.61 2.89
C GLY A 297 -15.04 9.64 2.18
N ARG A 298 -15.32 10.72 1.45
CA ARG A 298 -16.50 10.81 0.58
C ARG A 298 -16.08 11.05 -0.86
N LEU A 299 -16.82 10.46 -1.78
CA LEU A 299 -16.80 10.76 -3.20
C LEU A 299 -17.78 11.89 -3.49
N VAL A 300 -17.42 12.85 -4.32
CA VAL A 300 -18.33 13.87 -4.85
C VAL A 300 -18.22 13.87 -6.37
N VAL A 301 -19.34 13.61 -7.04
CA VAL A 301 -19.45 13.61 -8.50
C VAL A 301 -20.21 14.86 -8.91
N ASP A 302 -19.59 15.72 -9.72
CA ASP A 302 -20.27 16.81 -10.40
C ASP A 302 -20.99 16.25 -11.61
N LEU A 303 -22.29 16.49 -11.72
CA LEU A 303 -23.11 15.85 -12.74
C LEU A 303 -23.11 16.61 -14.06
N ALA A 304 -22.58 17.84 -14.09
CA ALA A 304 -22.45 18.61 -15.32
C ALA A 304 -21.37 18.03 -16.24
N ASP A 305 -20.26 17.56 -15.66
CA ASP A 305 -19.09 17.06 -16.39
C ASP A 305 -18.61 15.67 -15.95
N LEU A 306 -19.27 15.05 -14.96
CA LEU A 306 -18.90 13.78 -14.34
C LEU A 306 -17.53 13.80 -13.65
N SER A 307 -17.00 14.99 -13.36
CA SER A 307 -15.77 15.13 -12.59
C SER A 307 -15.97 14.59 -11.18
N THR A 308 -14.95 13.89 -10.69
CA THR A 308 -15.03 13.15 -9.44
C THR A 308 -13.95 13.63 -8.49
N THR A 309 -14.35 14.12 -7.32
CA THR A 309 -13.46 14.56 -6.25
C THR A 309 -13.60 13.66 -5.04
N THR A 310 -12.50 13.10 -4.55
CA THR A 310 -12.49 12.32 -3.31
C THR A 310 -11.94 13.15 -2.16
N TYR A 311 -12.71 13.24 -1.09
CA TYR A 311 -12.30 13.91 0.13
C TYR A 311 -12.00 12.89 1.22
N LYS A 312 -10.76 12.87 1.71
CA LYS A 312 -10.40 12.06 2.89
C LYS A 312 -10.99 12.68 4.16
N LEU A 313 -11.42 11.79 5.03
CA LEU A 313 -12.02 12.12 6.31
C LEU A 313 -11.11 11.64 7.42
N THR A 314 -10.75 12.57 8.28
CA THR A 314 -9.98 12.29 9.49
C THR A 314 -10.89 12.43 10.70
N PRO A 315 -10.82 11.52 11.69
CA PRO A 315 -11.43 11.73 12.98
C PRO A 315 -11.05 13.08 13.58
N GLU A 316 -11.97 13.62 14.34
CA GLU A 316 -11.72 14.87 15.05
C GLU A 316 -10.74 14.60 16.20
N VAL A 317 -9.68 15.42 16.30
CA VAL A 317 -8.72 15.31 17.41
C VAL A 317 -9.46 15.49 18.74
N GLY A 318 -9.26 14.56 19.67
CA GLY A 318 -9.91 14.53 20.97
C GLY A 318 -11.36 14.01 20.97
N CYS A 319 -11.84 13.43 19.85
CA CYS A 319 -13.16 12.81 19.79
C CYS A 319 -13.30 11.70 20.84
N ARG A 320 -14.22 11.86 21.79
CA ARG A 320 -14.44 10.89 22.87
C ARG A 320 -14.83 9.48 22.39
N ALA A 321 -15.34 9.34 21.17
CA ALA A 321 -15.79 8.07 20.62
C ALA A 321 -14.70 7.31 19.82
N CYS A 322 -13.99 7.97 18.92
CA CYS A 322 -13.02 7.31 18.03
C CYS A 322 -11.59 7.82 18.16
N TYR A 323 -11.34 8.88 18.93
CA TYR A 323 -9.99 9.39 19.18
C TYR A 323 -9.89 10.05 20.58
N PRO A 324 -10.16 9.30 21.68
CA PRO A 324 -10.19 9.88 23.01
C PRO A 324 -8.77 10.28 23.45
N THR A 325 -8.58 11.53 23.85
CA THR A 325 -7.32 12.04 24.41
C THR A 325 -7.48 12.29 25.91
N ALA A 326 -6.44 12.01 26.69
CA ALA A 326 -6.45 12.23 28.14
C ALA A 326 -6.59 13.72 28.53
N ALA A 327 -6.18 14.64 27.66
CA ALA A 327 -6.17 16.08 27.89
C ALA A 327 -7.36 16.84 27.25
N GLY A 328 -8.29 16.15 26.56
CA GLY A 328 -9.27 16.85 25.72
C GLY A 328 -8.61 17.52 24.50
N ARG A 329 -9.19 18.61 23.98
CA ARG A 329 -8.67 19.31 22.78
C ARG A 329 -7.57 20.33 23.04
N ASP A 330 -7.44 20.83 24.27
CA ASP A 330 -6.60 22.00 24.55
C ASP A 330 -5.11 21.66 24.47
N GLY A 331 -4.35 22.43 23.69
CA GLY A 331 -2.90 22.30 23.55
C GLY A 331 -2.42 21.17 22.65
N LEU A 332 -3.29 20.58 21.82
CA LEU A 332 -2.88 19.53 20.87
C LEU A 332 -2.20 20.12 19.62
N PRO A 333 -1.16 19.46 19.08
CA PRO A 333 -0.40 19.94 17.93
C PRO A 333 -1.24 19.98 16.63
N GLU A 334 -0.68 20.58 15.58
CA GLU A 334 -1.32 20.69 14.25
C GLU A 334 -1.92 19.35 13.76
N ASP A 335 -3.11 19.41 13.16
CA ASP A 335 -3.86 18.23 12.67
C ASP A 335 -3.16 17.47 11.52
N GLY A 336 -2.07 18.02 10.96
CA GLY A 336 -1.37 17.53 9.77
C GLY A 336 -0.91 16.08 9.85
N PRO A 337 -0.13 15.66 10.87
CA PRO A 337 0.29 14.27 11.04
C PRO A 337 -0.89 13.31 11.20
N LEU A 338 -1.95 13.70 11.93
CA LEU A 338 -3.13 12.86 12.07
C LEU A 338 -3.85 12.70 10.73
N HIS A 339 -4.02 13.79 9.98
CA HIS A 339 -4.59 13.76 8.63
C HIS A 339 -3.78 12.86 7.70
N TYR A 340 -2.45 12.95 7.76
CA TYR A 340 -1.56 12.07 7.00
C TYR A 340 -1.79 10.60 7.36
N GLU A 341 -1.73 10.24 8.64
CA GLU A 341 -1.85 8.86 9.11
C GLU A 341 -3.21 8.24 8.73
N HIS A 342 -4.30 9.01 8.80
CA HIS A 342 -5.61 8.53 8.34
C HIS A 342 -5.72 8.44 6.82
N ALA A 343 -5.10 9.36 6.07
CA ALA A 343 -5.15 9.34 4.61
C ALA A 343 -4.41 8.13 4.00
N VAL A 344 -3.38 7.62 4.70
CA VAL A 344 -2.57 6.48 4.25
C VAL A 344 -2.87 5.18 5.01
N ALA A 345 -3.86 5.19 5.91
CA ALA A 345 -4.24 4.00 6.67
C ALA A 345 -4.75 2.89 5.74
N PHE A 346 -4.32 1.66 6.01
CA PHE A 346 -4.84 0.50 5.31
C PHE A 346 -6.31 0.25 5.70
N PRO A 347 -7.12 -0.24 4.75
CA PRO A 347 -8.46 -0.71 5.07
C PRO A 347 -8.40 -1.82 6.14
N PRO A 348 -9.47 -2.00 6.93
CA PRO A 348 -9.56 -3.10 7.88
C PRO A 348 -9.51 -4.45 7.14
N ARG A 349 -9.10 -5.52 7.82
CA ARG A 349 -8.85 -6.82 7.19
C ARG A 349 -10.02 -7.33 6.34
N HIS A 350 -11.26 -7.12 6.77
CA HIS A 350 -12.44 -7.53 6.00
C HIS A 350 -12.68 -6.69 4.75
N LEU A 351 -12.05 -5.51 4.60
CA LEU A 351 -12.09 -4.64 3.41
C LEU A 351 -10.75 -4.55 2.66
N VAL A 352 -9.71 -5.23 3.13
CA VAL A 352 -8.47 -5.42 2.36
C VAL A 352 -8.80 -6.21 1.10
N ASN A 353 -8.24 -5.79 -0.04
CA ASN A 353 -8.34 -6.50 -1.31
C ASN A 353 -7.11 -7.42 -1.47
N PRO A 354 -7.23 -8.76 -1.37
CA PRO A 354 -6.14 -9.68 -1.65
C PRO A 354 -5.39 -9.43 -2.96
N LYS A 355 -6.09 -8.97 -4.02
CA LYS A 355 -5.47 -8.59 -5.31
C LYS A 355 -4.34 -7.56 -5.14
N ALA A 356 -4.43 -6.66 -4.17
CA ALA A 356 -3.43 -5.62 -3.93
C ALA A 356 -2.01 -6.21 -3.70
N HIS A 357 -1.92 -7.43 -3.16
CA HIS A 357 -0.66 -8.15 -2.96
C HIS A 357 0.12 -8.36 -4.27
N GLN A 358 -0.57 -8.53 -5.40
CA GLN A 358 0.08 -8.73 -6.69
C GLN A 358 0.91 -7.53 -7.17
N HIS A 359 0.60 -6.32 -6.69
CA HIS A 359 1.40 -5.14 -7.04
C HIS A 359 2.87 -5.33 -6.66
N HIS A 360 3.19 -6.14 -5.65
CA HIS A 360 4.56 -6.43 -5.26
C HIS A 360 5.37 -7.20 -6.31
N PHE A 361 4.71 -7.92 -7.23
CA PHE A 361 5.34 -8.75 -8.26
C PHE A 361 5.39 -8.06 -9.64
N ARG A 362 4.94 -6.80 -9.76
CA ARG A 362 5.10 -6.03 -11.00
C ARG A 362 6.60 -5.82 -11.27
N PRO A 363 7.11 -6.01 -12.51
CA PRO A 363 8.55 -6.00 -12.79
C PRO A 363 9.20 -4.67 -12.44
N GLU A 364 8.48 -3.56 -12.63
CA GLU A 364 8.92 -2.22 -12.26
C GLU A 364 9.19 -2.13 -10.75
N ASN A 365 8.30 -2.69 -9.93
CA ASN A 365 8.45 -2.71 -8.47
C ASN A 365 9.55 -3.66 -8.00
N VAL A 366 9.79 -4.77 -8.73
CA VAL A 366 10.91 -5.68 -8.45
C VAL A 366 12.23 -4.99 -8.78
N GLY A 367 12.30 -4.28 -9.92
CA GLY A 367 13.49 -3.57 -10.40
C GLY A 367 13.97 -2.47 -9.46
N LEU A 368 13.06 -1.79 -8.75
CA LEU A 368 13.41 -0.74 -7.78
C LEU A 368 14.42 -1.21 -6.70
N GLN A 369 14.43 -2.50 -6.36
CA GLN A 369 15.35 -3.05 -5.34
C GLN A 369 16.82 -2.91 -5.76
N PHE A 370 17.08 -2.89 -7.07
CA PHE A 370 18.42 -2.83 -7.67
C PHE A 370 18.86 -1.41 -8.00
N GLU A 371 17.98 -0.41 -7.87
CA GLU A 371 18.36 0.99 -8.05
C GLU A 371 19.36 1.40 -6.96
N ARG A 372 20.44 2.05 -7.37
CA ARG A 372 21.55 2.43 -6.49
C ARG A 372 21.87 3.90 -6.66
N LEU A 373 21.88 4.62 -5.54
CA LEU A 373 22.46 5.95 -5.46
C LEU A 373 23.99 5.83 -5.55
N ARG A 374 24.59 6.57 -6.50
CA ARG A 374 26.04 6.59 -6.73
C ARG A 374 26.53 8.02 -6.89
N TYR A 375 27.74 8.25 -6.41
CA TYR A 375 28.50 9.48 -6.64
C TYR A 375 29.79 9.11 -7.40
N PRO A 376 29.71 8.86 -8.73
CA PRO A 376 30.78 8.20 -9.48
C PRO A 376 32.09 9.00 -9.56
N ASN A 377 32.02 10.32 -9.41
CA ASN A 377 33.18 11.21 -9.50
C ASN A 377 33.84 11.48 -8.14
N ASN A 378 33.31 10.89 -7.06
CA ASN A 378 33.80 11.13 -5.71
C ASN A 378 34.80 10.04 -5.30
N PRO A 379 35.89 10.39 -4.59
CA PRO A 379 36.82 9.40 -4.05
C PRO A 379 36.14 8.40 -3.13
N ARG A 380 36.63 7.16 -3.18
CA ARG A 380 36.08 6.03 -2.44
C ARG A 380 37.15 5.41 -1.56
N LEU A 381 36.77 5.09 -0.33
CA LEU A 381 37.55 4.34 0.64
C LEU A 381 36.84 2.99 0.87
N PRO A 382 37.38 1.87 0.35
CA PRO A 382 36.86 0.54 0.69
C PRO A 382 36.90 0.31 2.20
N LEU A 383 35.82 -0.26 2.75
CA LEU A 383 35.81 -0.69 4.15
C LEU A 383 36.33 -2.13 4.25
N PRO A 384 36.93 -2.52 5.40
CA PRO A 384 37.23 -3.93 5.68
C PRO A 384 36.01 -4.83 5.47
N ASP A 385 36.23 -6.08 5.07
CA ASP A 385 35.13 -7.04 4.98
C ASP A 385 34.49 -7.27 6.36
N ALA A 386 33.16 -7.36 6.38
CA ALA A 386 32.38 -7.64 7.57
C ALA A 386 31.37 -8.76 7.29
N SER A 387 31.69 -9.98 7.69
CA SER A 387 30.75 -11.11 7.74
C SER A 387 30.23 -11.35 9.17
N LEU A 388 29.26 -12.24 9.35
CA LEU A 388 28.87 -12.68 10.71
C LEU A 388 30.05 -13.26 11.49
N ALA A 389 30.91 -14.05 10.83
CA ALA A 389 32.10 -14.62 11.46
C ALA A 389 33.10 -13.53 11.89
N ASP A 390 33.16 -12.41 11.17
CA ASP A 390 34.01 -11.28 11.57
C ASP A 390 33.38 -10.52 12.74
N LEU A 391 32.06 -10.32 12.73
CA LEU A 391 31.34 -9.75 13.86
C LEU A 391 31.58 -10.57 15.14
N GLU A 392 31.48 -11.91 15.07
CA GLU A 392 31.77 -12.81 16.20
C GLU A 392 33.21 -12.68 16.73
N LYS A 393 34.19 -12.46 15.86
CA LYS A 393 35.58 -12.19 16.29
C LYS A 393 35.68 -10.85 16.99
N LEU A 394 35.00 -9.82 16.48
CA LEU A 394 34.99 -8.49 17.09
C LEU A 394 34.32 -8.51 18.47
N THR A 395 33.23 -9.26 18.63
CA THR A 395 32.51 -9.37 19.92
C THR A 395 33.26 -10.19 20.97
N ALA A 396 34.18 -11.07 20.56
CA ALA A 396 35.02 -11.85 21.47
C ALA A 396 36.15 -11.02 22.12
N GLY A 397 36.43 -9.82 21.61
CA GLY A 397 37.41 -8.90 22.17
C GLY A 397 36.94 -8.28 23.49
N ALA A 398 37.88 -8.04 24.42
CA ALA A 398 37.60 -7.33 25.67
C ALA A 398 37.56 -5.80 25.51
N GLU A 399 38.06 -5.29 24.39
CA GLU A 399 38.14 -3.87 24.05
C GLU A 399 37.39 -3.60 22.73
N PRO A 400 36.84 -2.39 22.53
CA PRO A 400 36.23 -2.00 21.26
C PRO A 400 37.21 -2.17 20.09
N PRO A 401 36.75 -2.64 18.92
CA PRO A 401 37.63 -2.80 17.77
C PRO A 401 38.09 -1.44 17.22
N PRO A 402 39.19 -1.40 16.44
CA PRO A 402 39.59 -0.18 15.77
C PRO A 402 38.47 0.34 14.84
N TRP A 403 38.41 1.66 14.68
CA TRP A 403 37.30 2.32 14.00
C TRP A 403 37.03 1.87 12.56
N PRO A 404 38.04 1.54 11.71
CA PRO A 404 37.77 1.01 10.38
C PRO A 404 36.94 -0.28 10.40
N GLU A 405 37.28 -1.24 11.25
CA GLU A 405 36.58 -2.51 11.43
C GLU A 405 35.21 -2.31 12.11
N ALA A 406 35.15 -1.45 13.13
CA ALA A 406 33.91 -1.11 13.81
C ALA A 406 32.89 -0.49 12.85
N LEU A 407 33.33 0.50 12.07
CA LEU A 407 32.49 1.18 11.10
C LEU A 407 32.08 0.26 9.95
N ALA A 408 32.97 -0.62 9.48
CA ALA A 408 32.64 -1.64 8.49
C ALA A 408 31.49 -2.53 8.96
N ALA A 409 31.59 -3.09 10.17
CA ALA A 409 30.54 -3.91 10.76
C ALA A 409 29.21 -3.13 10.88
N LEU A 410 29.25 -1.94 11.48
CA LEU A 410 28.07 -1.09 11.63
C LEU A 410 27.38 -0.79 10.30
N MET A 411 28.14 -0.39 9.28
CA MET A 411 27.61 -0.10 7.95
C MET A 411 27.01 -1.33 7.28
N ARG A 412 27.70 -2.48 7.37
CA ARG A 412 27.26 -3.75 6.79
C ARG A 412 25.92 -4.20 7.35
N PHE A 413 25.79 -4.29 8.67
CA PHE A 413 24.60 -4.85 9.31
C PHE A 413 23.43 -3.85 9.37
N THR A 414 23.72 -2.54 9.36
CA THR A 414 22.68 -1.48 9.35
C THR A 414 22.02 -1.31 7.99
N ALA A 415 22.80 -1.17 6.91
CA ALA A 415 22.29 -0.83 5.57
C ALA A 415 22.97 -1.59 4.42
N GLY A 416 23.94 -2.45 4.73
CA GLY A 416 24.66 -3.25 3.75
C GLY A 416 23.90 -4.46 3.23
N LEU A 417 24.55 -5.15 2.29
CA LEU A 417 24.04 -6.38 1.69
C LEU A 417 24.60 -7.62 2.40
N ARG A 418 23.88 -8.73 2.35
CA ARG A 418 24.45 -10.05 2.70
C ARG A 418 25.35 -10.49 1.56
N GLY A 419 26.50 -11.05 1.90
CA GLY A 419 27.45 -11.63 0.97
C GLY A 419 27.32 -13.15 0.88
N PRO A 420 28.03 -13.77 -0.07
CA PRO A 420 28.04 -15.21 -0.24
C PRO A 420 28.40 -15.95 1.05
N GLY A 421 27.52 -16.85 1.50
CA GLY A 421 27.72 -17.67 2.70
C GLY A 421 27.24 -17.06 4.01
N ASP A 422 26.69 -15.84 3.98
CA ASP A 422 25.99 -15.27 5.14
C ASP A 422 24.69 -16.06 5.42
N GLU A 423 24.39 -16.28 6.70
CA GLU A 423 23.15 -16.96 7.10
C GLU A 423 21.93 -16.19 6.56
N GLY A 424 20.95 -16.91 5.99
CA GLY A 424 19.73 -16.32 5.44
C GLY A 424 19.91 -15.60 4.09
N GLU A 425 21.06 -15.74 3.42
CA GLU A 425 21.24 -15.35 2.03
C GLU A 425 20.29 -16.12 1.10
N SER A 426 19.54 -15.40 0.26
CA SER A 426 18.74 -15.99 -0.81
C SER A 426 19.58 -16.14 -2.07
N THR A 427 19.55 -17.31 -2.70
CA THR A 427 20.20 -17.56 -4.01
C THR A 427 19.36 -17.08 -5.21
N ASP A 428 18.20 -16.48 -4.95
CA ASP A 428 17.32 -15.92 -5.98
C ASP A 428 17.94 -14.65 -6.59
N PRO A 429 18.34 -14.65 -7.89
CA PRO A 429 18.97 -13.50 -8.53
C PRO A 429 18.02 -12.31 -8.73
N THR A 430 16.72 -12.50 -8.49
CA THR A 430 15.70 -11.44 -8.59
C THR A 430 15.52 -10.65 -7.30
N ARG A 431 16.29 -10.99 -6.26
CA ARG A 431 16.22 -10.38 -4.94
C ARG A 431 17.57 -9.82 -4.50
N VAL A 432 17.54 -8.63 -3.90
CA VAL A 432 18.71 -8.07 -3.21
C VAL A 432 18.76 -8.57 -1.77
N ASN A 433 19.85 -9.19 -1.35
CA ASN A 433 19.98 -9.71 0.02
C ASN A 433 20.41 -8.60 0.98
N ARG A 434 19.53 -8.17 1.88
CA ARG A 434 19.80 -7.10 2.87
C ARG A 434 19.80 -7.65 4.29
N TRP A 435 20.53 -6.98 5.19
CA TRP A 435 20.49 -7.27 6.62
C TRP A 435 19.22 -6.70 7.26
N ALA A 436 19.00 -5.39 7.15
CA ALA A 436 17.79 -4.74 7.61
C ALA A 436 16.62 -4.95 6.64
N PRO A 437 15.43 -5.37 7.12
CA PRO A 437 14.23 -5.42 6.30
C PRO A 437 13.80 -4.00 5.92
N THR A 438 13.29 -3.85 4.70
CA THR A 438 12.73 -2.58 4.20
C THR A 438 11.44 -2.84 3.43
N GLY A 439 10.55 -1.85 3.36
CA GLY A 439 9.30 -1.91 2.62
C GLY A 439 9.54 -2.32 1.18
N GLY A 440 9.11 -3.53 0.82
CA GLY A 440 9.30 -4.06 -0.54
C GLY A 440 10.75 -4.34 -0.92
N ASN A 441 11.65 -4.45 0.08
CA ASN A 441 13.09 -4.67 -0.06
C ASN A 441 13.83 -3.56 -0.84
N LEU A 442 13.27 -2.34 -0.84
CA LEU A 442 13.75 -1.21 -1.65
C LEU A 442 15.07 -0.60 -1.15
N GLY A 443 15.49 -0.91 0.08
CA GLY A 443 16.72 -0.35 0.66
C GLY A 443 16.64 1.16 0.82
N SER A 444 15.53 1.65 1.37
CA SER A 444 15.26 3.09 1.47
C SER A 444 16.22 3.85 2.41
N PRO A 445 16.74 3.28 3.52
CA PRO A 445 17.67 3.99 4.39
C PRO A 445 19.06 4.03 3.77
N HIS A 446 19.53 5.24 3.49
CA HIS A 446 20.92 5.53 3.14
C HIS A 446 21.67 6.02 4.37
N VAL A 447 22.92 5.60 4.55
CA VAL A 447 23.74 5.99 5.71
C VAL A 447 24.83 6.94 5.26
N TYR A 448 24.96 8.05 5.98
CA TYR A 448 26.03 9.03 5.84
C TYR A 448 26.82 9.08 7.14
N ALA A 449 28.14 9.03 7.05
CA ALA A 449 29.05 9.14 8.19
C ALA A 449 29.67 10.55 8.23
N LEU A 450 29.54 11.22 9.37
CA LEU A 450 30.26 12.45 9.71
C LEU A 450 31.40 12.05 10.64
N LEU A 451 32.63 12.16 10.13
CA LEU A 451 33.84 11.70 10.81
C LEU A 451 34.72 12.90 11.16
N ARG A 452 35.12 13.00 12.43
CA ARG A 452 36.04 14.04 12.93
C ARG A 452 37.06 13.42 13.88
N ASP A 453 38.34 13.54 13.55
CA ASP A 453 39.48 13.02 14.31
C ASP A 453 39.31 11.53 14.70
N VAL A 454 38.84 10.71 13.76
CA VAL A 454 38.58 9.28 13.98
C VAL A 454 39.80 8.46 13.54
N PRO A 455 40.51 7.76 14.45
CA PRO A 455 41.72 7.03 14.09
C PRO A 455 41.51 6.05 12.94
N GLY A 456 42.38 6.14 11.92
CA GLY A 456 42.35 5.25 10.75
C GLY A 456 41.29 5.59 9.70
N LEU A 457 40.50 6.64 9.88
CA LEU A 457 39.50 7.10 8.93
C LEU A 457 39.68 8.58 8.56
N PRO A 458 39.40 8.98 7.31
CA PRO A 458 39.52 10.37 6.90
C PRO A 458 38.35 11.22 7.40
N ASP A 459 38.66 12.42 7.88
CA ASP A 459 37.66 13.42 8.26
C ASP A 459 36.73 13.80 7.10
N GLY A 460 35.49 14.16 7.44
CA GLY A 460 34.52 14.72 6.50
C GLY A 460 33.18 14.01 6.50
N VAL A 461 32.42 14.26 5.43
CA VAL A 461 31.09 13.69 5.17
C VAL A 461 31.24 12.58 4.15
N HIS A 462 30.78 11.37 4.49
CA HIS A 462 30.93 10.19 3.65
C HIS A 462 29.60 9.49 3.45
N TYR A 463 29.25 9.17 2.21
CA TYR A 463 28.12 8.29 1.90
C TYR A 463 28.56 6.83 1.95
N TYR A 464 27.83 5.97 2.65
CA TYR A 464 28.07 4.53 2.61
C TYR A 464 27.43 3.89 1.38
N ASP A 465 28.27 3.34 0.51
CA ASP A 465 27.86 2.58 -0.65
C ASP A 465 27.72 1.09 -0.30
N ALA A 466 26.49 0.65 -0.08
CA ALA A 466 26.16 -0.70 0.35
C ALA A 466 26.58 -1.81 -0.64
N ALA A 467 26.66 -1.52 -1.93
CA ALA A 467 26.93 -2.54 -2.94
C ALA A 467 28.42 -2.79 -3.17
N ASP A 468 29.26 -1.77 -2.96
CA ASP A 468 30.72 -1.91 -3.02
C ASP A 468 31.36 -1.99 -1.63
N HIS A 469 30.56 -1.95 -0.56
CA HIS A 469 30.99 -1.88 0.84
C HIS A 469 32.10 -0.84 1.07
N ALA A 470 31.81 0.42 0.72
CA ALA A 470 32.81 1.49 0.73
C ALA A 470 32.22 2.83 1.19
N LEU A 471 33.05 3.70 1.74
CA LEU A 471 32.73 5.11 1.99
C LEU A 471 33.05 5.94 0.76
N THR A 472 32.11 6.73 0.29
CA THR A 472 32.28 7.69 -0.80
C THR A 472 32.33 9.09 -0.22
N ALA A 473 33.46 9.77 -0.38
CA ALA A 473 33.68 11.10 0.19
C ALA A 473 32.80 12.13 -0.53
N MET A 474 31.93 12.83 0.19
CA MET A 474 31.03 13.83 -0.37
C MET A 474 31.81 15.16 -0.54
N HIS A 475 32.37 15.35 -1.74
CA HIS A 475 33.69 15.97 -1.95
C HIS A 475 33.86 17.51 -1.86
N PRO A 476 32.86 18.34 -1.50
CA PRO A 476 33.13 19.69 -0.99
C PRO A 476 32.79 19.90 0.51
N HIS A 477 32.51 18.85 1.30
CA HIS A 477 31.87 19.03 2.63
C HIS A 477 32.79 18.90 3.86
N THR A 478 34.11 18.89 3.73
CA THR A 478 35.01 19.02 4.90
C THR A 478 34.85 20.38 5.59
N GLU A 479 34.60 21.45 4.82
CA GLU A 479 34.32 22.80 5.36
C GLU A 479 32.96 22.89 6.08
N HIS A 480 32.00 22.02 5.70
CA HIS A 480 30.63 22.02 6.23
C HIS A 480 30.40 20.98 7.33
N LEU A 481 31.38 20.10 7.59
CA LEU A 481 31.33 19.13 8.69
C LEU A 481 31.04 19.84 10.02
N GLY A 482 31.64 21.01 10.25
CA GLY A 482 31.39 21.82 11.45
C GLY A 482 29.92 22.23 11.56
N THR A 483 29.33 22.76 10.47
CA THR A 483 27.92 23.16 10.42
C THR A 483 26.97 21.99 10.69
N LEU A 484 27.24 20.83 10.09
CA LEU A 484 26.41 19.63 10.26
C LEU A 484 26.50 19.08 11.69
N LEU A 485 27.70 19.05 12.28
CA LEU A 485 27.88 18.63 13.67
C LEU A 485 27.26 19.62 14.66
N ALA A 486 27.39 20.93 14.42
CA ALA A 486 26.74 21.96 15.23
C ALA A 486 25.21 21.82 15.21
N ALA A 487 24.62 21.55 14.04
CA ALA A 487 23.19 21.28 13.91
C ALA A 487 22.71 20.05 14.71
N LEU A 488 23.59 19.08 14.95
CA LEU A 488 23.33 17.90 15.79
C LEU A 488 23.60 18.12 17.29
N GLY A 489 23.92 19.35 17.71
CA GLY A 489 24.32 19.66 19.08
C GLY A 489 25.73 19.14 19.43
N GLY A 490 26.59 18.93 18.43
CA GLY A 490 27.95 18.42 18.57
C GLY A 490 28.99 19.45 19.01
N GLU A 491 28.58 20.63 19.47
CA GLU A 491 29.50 21.62 20.03
C GLU A 491 30.04 21.15 21.40
N ALA A 492 31.34 21.35 21.60
CA ALA A 492 32.02 21.18 22.87
C ALA A 492 31.74 22.40 23.76
N GLU A 493 31.86 22.25 25.08
CA GLU A 493 31.57 23.32 26.06
C GLU A 493 32.47 24.57 25.88
N ASP A 494 33.57 24.44 25.13
CA ASP A 494 34.53 25.48 24.78
C ASP A 494 34.30 26.12 23.40
N GLY A 495 33.23 25.74 22.68
CA GLY A 495 32.93 26.24 21.34
C GLY A 495 33.67 25.50 20.21
N GLY A 496 34.39 24.41 20.52
CA GLY A 496 34.93 23.48 19.51
C GLY A 496 33.88 22.48 19.01
N THR A 497 34.22 21.64 18.02
CA THR A 497 33.36 20.52 17.57
C THR A 497 33.93 19.20 18.09
N ARG A 498 33.09 18.35 18.68
CA ARG A 498 33.54 17.12 19.34
C ARG A 498 34.06 16.08 18.33
N PRO A 499 35.23 15.44 18.55
CA PRO A 499 35.68 14.32 17.74
C PRO A 499 34.74 13.11 17.90
N GLY A 500 34.72 12.24 16.91
CA GLY A 500 33.96 10.99 16.92
C GLY A 500 33.18 10.71 15.65
N VAL A 501 32.33 9.69 15.73
CA VAL A 501 31.54 9.17 14.61
C VAL A 501 30.07 9.51 14.80
N HIS A 502 29.49 10.19 13.82
CA HIS A 502 28.04 10.40 13.75
C HIS A 502 27.50 9.76 12.48
N LEU A 503 26.48 8.93 12.63
CA LEU A 503 25.79 8.27 11.53
C LEU A 503 24.44 8.95 11.31
N VAL A 504 24.22 9.45 10.10
CA VAL A 504 22.96 10.08 9.70
C VAL A 504 22.26 9.17 8.69
N LEU A 505 21.02 8.82 8.97
CA LEU A 505 20.18 8.03 8.09
C LEU A 505 19.25 8.97 7.31
N ALA A 506 19.18 8.77 6.00
CA ALA A 506 18.28 9.49 5.12
C ALA A 506 17.49 8.51 4.24
N SER A 507 16.16 8.62 4.23
CA SER A 507 15.28 7.74 3.49
C SER A 507 15.03 8.24 2.07
N ASP A 508 15.22 7.37 1.07
CA ASP A 508 14.85 7.62 -0.33
C ASP A 508 13.33 7.46 -0.52
N VAL A 509 12.58 8.43 0.00
CA VAL A 509 11.10 8.47 -0.09
C VAL A 509 10.64 8.51 -1.55
N GLY A 510 11.43 9.08 -2.47
CA GLY A 510 11.11 9.12 -3.89
C GLY A 510 11.06 7.71 -4.50
N ARG A 511 12.07 6.88 -4.24
CA ARG A 511 12.07 5.47 -4.66
C ARG A 511 10.93 4.68 -4.03
N VAL A 512 10.67 4.90 -2.75
CA VAL A 512 9.57 4.22 -2.04
C VAL A 512 8.21 4.65 -2.58
N ALA A 513 8.02 5.93 -2.94
CA ALA A 513 6.77 6.48 -3.47
C ALA A 513 6.40 5.90 -4.84
N ARG A 514 7.38 5.49 -5.65
CA ARG A 514 7.10 4.76 -6.91
C ARG A 514 6.33 3.45 -6.68
N LYS A 515 6.48 2.82 -5.50
CA LYS A 515 5.76 1.58 -5.14
C LYS A 515 4.58 1.82 -4.20
N TYR A 516 4.74 2.72 -3.22
CA TYR A 516 3.80 2.90 -2.11
C TYR A 516 3.04 4.23 -2.15
N GLY A 517 3.30 5.09 -3.14
CA GLY A 517 2.65 6.38 -3.27
C GLY A 517 2.77 7.23 -1.99
N PRO A 518 1.68 7.85 -1.52
CA PRO A 518 1.68 8.67 -0.29
C PRO A 518 2.11 7.94 0.99
N PHE A 519 2.00 6.61 1.06
CA PHE A 519 2.42 5.81 2.22
C PHE A 519 3.96 5.74 2.36
N ALA A 520 4.71 6.21 1.36
CA ALA A 520 6.16 6.12 1.33
C ALA A 520 6.87 6.85 2.47
N TYR A 521 6.33 7.97 2.95
CA TYR A 521 6.91 8.69 4.10
C TYR A 521 6.88 7.80 5.35
N ARG A 522 5.73 7.18 5.66
CA ARG A 522 5.62 6.24 6.78
C ARG A 522 6.52 5.02 6.62
N VAL A 523 6.58 4.43 5.42
CA VAL A 523 7.49 3.30 5.13
C VAL A 523 8.95 3.70 5.37
N GLY A 524 9.39 4.86 4.89
CA GLY A 524 10.77 5.32 5.09
C GLY A 524 11.15 5.50 6.56
N ASN A 525 10.22 5.98 7.40
CA ASN A 525 10.43 6.06 8.84
C ASN A 525 10.49 4.68 9.50
N LEU A 526 9.61 3.75 9.11
CA LEU A 526 9.63 2.38 9.62
C LEU A 526 10.91 1.63 9.24
N ASP A 527 11.34 1.76 7.99
CA ASP A 527 12.59 1.21 7.47
C ASP A 527 13.80 1.75 8.25
N THR A 528 13.79 3.05 8.56
CA THR A 528 14.82 3.68 9.41
C THR A 528 14.82 3.06 10.81
N GLY A 529 13.65 2.81 11.40
CA GLY A 529 13.54 2.13 12.70
C GLY A 529 14.17 0.73 12.69
N CYS A 530 13.95 -0.05 11.62
CA CYS A 530 14.59 -1.35 11.44
C CYS A 530 16.12 -1.24 11.30
N ALA A 531 16.61 -0.26 10.55
CA ALA A 531 18.04 0.00 10.41
C ALA A 531 18.67 0.44 11.75
N LEU A 532 18.02 1.33 12.51
CA LEU A 532 18.49 1.74 13.84
C LEU A 532 18.55 0.58 14.83
N ALA A 533 17.58 -0.35 14.79
CA ALA A 533 17.62 -1.53 15.62
C ALA A 533 18.84 -2.42 15.30
N GLN A 534 19.15 -2.62 14.00
CA GLN A 534 20.36 -3.33 13.58
C GLN A 534 21.65 -2.60 14.01
N LEU A 535 21.69 -1.28 13.86
CA LEU A 535 22.79 -0.43 14.30
C LEU A 535 23.03 -0.58 15.81
N ALA A 536 21.98 -0.44 16.61
CA ALA A 536 22.04 -0.54 18.07
C ALA A 536 22.52 -1.92 18.54
N LEU A 537 22.02 -2.99 17.91
CA LEU A 537 22.47 -4.35 18.19
C LEU A 537 23.94 -4.55 17.84
N THR A 538 24.35 -4.10 16.65
CA THR A 538 25.73 -4.23 16.17
C THR A 538 26.69 -3.42 17.05
N ALA A 539 26.36 -2.17 17.36
CA ALA A 539 27.18 -1.30 18.22
C ALA A 539 27.42 -1.93 19.59
N ARG A 540 26.35 -2.39 20.25
CA ARG A 540 26.46 -3.05 21.56
C ARG A 540 27.25 -4.35 21.49
N ALA A 541 27.09 -5.11 20.41
CA ALA A 541 27.79 -6.38 20.22
C ALA A 541 29.32 -6.18 20.15
N ILE A 542 29.79 -5.09 19.55
CA ILE A 542 31.22 -4.74 19.43
C ILE A 542 31.72 -3.78 20.53
N GLY A 543 30.96 -3.59 21.62
CA GLY A 543 31.39 -2.79 22.77
C GLY A 543 31.32 -1.27 22.59
N LEU A 544 30.52 -0.77 21.63
CA LEU A 544 30.30 0.66 21.43
C LEU A 544 28.98 1.14 22.03
N ALA A 545 29.03 2.32 22.67
CA ALA A 545 27.84 3.06 23.06
C ALA A 545 27.28 3.86 21.87
N HIS A 546 25.97 4.03 21.85
CA HIS A 546 25.26 4.83 20.85
C HIS A 546 24.20 5.71 21.49
N GLY A 547 24.05 6.93 20.97
CA GLY A 547 23.02 7.87 21.40
C GLY A 547 22.25 8.42 20.20
N LEU A 548 20.91 8.42 20.28
CA LEU A 548 20.06 9.07 19.29
C LEU A 548 20.11 10.59 19.47
N LEU A 549 20.23 11.31 18.37
CA LEU A 549 20.22 12.77 18.31
C LEU A 549 18.96 13.24 17.58
N ASP A 550 18.56 14.50 17.77
CA ASP A 550 17.50 15.10 16.96
C ASP A 550 18.03 15.39 15.54
N PRO A 551 17.50 14.73 14.50
CA PRO A 551 17.94 14.98 13.13
C PRO A 551 17.28 16.22 12.50
N HIS A 552 16.23 16.80 13.09
CA HIS A 552 15.44 17.86 12.45
C HIS A 552 16.25 19.08 12.01
N PRO A 553 17.21 19.59 12.79
CA PRO A 553 18.04 20.72 12.36
C PRO A 553 18.80 20.44 11.05
N LEU A 554 19.18 19.19 10.80
CA LEU A 554 19.87 18.81 9.56
C LEU A 554 19.01 18.95 8.32
N GLN A 555 17.68 18.96 8.43
CA GLN A 555 16.81 19.11 7.25
C GLN A 555 17.05 20.44 6.52
N ARG A 556 17.41 21.50 7.26
CA ARG A 556 17.79 22.82 6.69
C ARG A 556 19.12 22.78 5.97
N HIS A 557 19.96 21.80 6.29
CA HIS A 557 21.29 21.58 5.73
C HIS A 557 21.35 20.33 4.85
N ARG A 558 20.20 19.79 4.45
CA ARG A 558 20.08 18.51 3.74
C ARG A 558 21.02 18.44 2.54
N GLU A 559 21.05 19.48 1.70
CA GLU A 559 21.88 19.50 0.49
C GLU A 559 23.39 19.39 0.80
N LEU A 560 23.83 19.88 1.97
CA LEU A 560 25.22 19.76 2.42
C LEU A 560 25.57 18.32 2.87
N LEU A 561 24.57 17.53 3.24
CA LEU A 561 24.73 16.14 3.66
C LEU A 561 24.60 15.17 2.49
N VAL A 562 23.50 15.28 1.73
CA VAL A 562 23.10 14.27 0.74
C VAL A 562 23.29 14.71 -0.72
N GLY A 563 23.57 16.00 -0.95
CA GLY A 563 23.59 16.62 -2.27
C GLY A 563 22.18 16.84 -2.85
N ALA A 564 22.09 17.62 -3.93
CA ALA A 564 20.80 17.96 -4.56
C ALA A 564 20.01 16.70 -5.02
N ALA A 565 20.73 15.68 -5.52
CA ALA A 565 20.15 14.43 -6.00
C ALA A 565 20.01 13.33 -4.92
N GLY A 566 20.38 13.60 -3.67
CA GLY A 566 20.30 12.62 -2.58
C GLY A 566 18.88 12.43 -2.03
N PRO A 567 18.70 11.55 -1.02
CA PRO A 567 17.39 11.25 -0.43
C PRO A 567 16.71 12.49 0.14
N ALA A 568 15.38 12.57 0.02
CA ALA A 568 14.61 13.77 0.38
C ALA A 568 14.45 14.00 1.90
N LEU A 569 14.56 12.93 2.70
CA LEU A 569 14.17 12.96 4.11
C LEU A 569 15.30 12.42 5.00
N ILE A 570 15.87 13.27 5.85
CA ILE A 570 16.73 12.80 6.96
C ILE A 570 15.83 12.24 8.06
N THR A 571 16.06 11.01 8.49
CA THR A 571 15.15 10.29 9.38
C THR A 571 15.75 9.99 10.75
N ALA A 572 17.07 9.90 10.87
CA ALA A 572 17.74 9.69 12.15
C ALA A 572 19.18 10.19 12.16
N ALA A 573 19.68 10.49 13.35
CA ALA A 573 21.10 10.74 13.60
C ALA A 573 21.53 10.01 14.87
N VAL A 574 22.71 9.40 14.83
CA VAL A 574 23.27 8.60 15.93
C VAL A 574 24.70 9.05 16.17
N ARG A 575 25.07 9.27 17.43
CA ARG A 575 26.47 9.43 17.85
C ARG A 575 26.99 8.12 18.42
N LEU A 576 28.19 7.73 18.00
CA LEU A 576 28.92 6.56 18.53
C LEU A 576 30.10 7.03 19.39
N HIS A 577 30.36 6.31 20.47
CA HIS A 577 31.49 6.54 21.37
C HIS A 577 31.85 5.27 22.15
N ASP A 578 33.07 5.21 22.66
CA ASP A 578 33.54 4.10 23.48
C ASP A 578 32.86 4.14 24.85
N GLU A 579 32.45 3.00 25.39
CA GLU A 579 31.81 2.90 26.72
C GLU A 579 32.70 3.43 27.86
N GLY A 580 34.02 3.55 27.63
CA GLY A 580 35.01 4.06 28.60
C GLY A 580 35.13 5.59 28.68
N SER A 581 34.59 6.36 27.72
CA SER A 581 34.63 7.82 27.78
C SER A 581 33.44 8.33 28.60
N GLY A 582 33.61 8.43 29.92
CA GLY A 582 32.59 8.94 30.82
C GLY A 582 32.14 10.35 30.46
N SER A 583 31.07 10.48 29.69
CA SER A 583 30.35 11.73 29.44
C SER A 583 29.00 11.41 28.79
N CYS A 584 27.93 11.58 29.58
CA CYS A 584 26.49 11.45 29.30
C CYS A 584 25.81 10.20 29.86
N ARG A 585 25.45 10.29 31.15
CA ARG A 585 24.14 9.84 31.63
C ARG A 585 23.15 10.99 31.51
#